data_AF-A0A511UV43-F1
#
_entry.id   AF-A0A511UV43-F1
#
_cell.length_a   1.000
_cell.length_b   1.000
_cell.length_c   1.000
_cell.angle_alpha   90.00
_cell.angle_beta   90.00
_cell.angle_gamma   90.00
#
_symmetry.space_group_name_H-M   'P 1'
#
loop_
_entity.id
_entity.type
_entity.pdbx_description
1 polymer ?
#
loop_
_entity_poly.entity_id
_entity_poly.type
_entity_poly.pdbx_seq_one_letter_code
_entity_poly.pdbx_strand_id
1 'polypeptide(L)'
;MTLNSFYYDDFFNAHKLMNALPFTRKELVSAKFIGIIVFTSATMIVFMIVSSILNGGIVLLAWQWIVFSLALAMFYGALYIPLIYKLANQNLISIFLFIYVVTAILIPSILDYINEYFPNIILFFYHLPDSQLYSLLLLISVIFYLLSWRLSIKIYEEKEL
;
A
#
# COMPACT_ATOMS: atom_id res chain seq x y z
N MET A 1 -1.60 -6.09 10.03
CA MET A 1 -2.13 -7.47 9.97
C MET A 1 -2.04 -8.11 8.58
N THR A 2 -1.57 -7.41 7.53
CA THR A 2 -1.59 -7.90 6.14
C THR A 2 -0.50 -8.93 5.82
N LEU A 3 0.75 -8.76 6.28
CA LEU A 3 1.82 -9.72 6.01
C LEU A 3 1.60 -11.08 6.68
N ASN A 4 1.05 -11.10 7.90
CA ASN A 4 0.75 -12.34 8.61
C ASN A 4 -0.33 -13.17 7.89
N SER A 5 -1.36 -12.53 7.32
CA SER A 5 -2.35 -13.29 6.54
C SER A 5 -1.73 -13.90 5.29
N PHE A 6 -0.80 -13.22 4.62
CA PHE A 6 -0.06 -13.81 3.50
C PHE A 6 0.83 -14.98 3.92
N TYR A 7 1.50 -14.88 5.08
CA TYR A 7 2.31 -15.97 5.61
C TYR A 7 1.47 -17.21 5.94
N TYR A 8 0.33 -17.04 6.61
CA TYR A 8 -0.57 -18.14 6.94
C TYR A 8 -1.30 -18.72 5.73
N ASP A 9 -1.71 -17.89 4.77
CA ASP A 9 -2.31 -18.36 3.52
C ASP A 9 -1.38 -19.33 2.79
N ASP A 10 -0.07 -19.09 2.82
CA ASP A 10 0.91 -19.96 2.18
C ASP A 10 1.29 -21.16 3.05
N PHE A 11 1.43 -20.96 4.37
CA PHE A 11 1.71 -22.04 5.32
C PHE A 11 0.63 -23.14 5.28
N PHE A 12 -0.62 -22.75 5.07
CA PHE A 12 -1.76 -23.67 4.97
C PHE A 12 -2.12 -24.08 3.53
N ASN A 13 -1.34 -23.69 2.51
CA ASN A 13 -1.72 -23.86 1.10
C ASN A 13 -3.15 -23.39 0.80
N ALA A 14 -3.57 -22.27 1.41
CA ALA A 14 -4.90 -21.70 1.22
C ALA A 14 -5.22 -21.47 -0.27
N HIS A 15 -4.20 -21.25 -1.10
CA HIS A 15 -4.32 -21.15 -2.56
C HIS A 15 -4.95 -22.41 -3.20
N LYS A 16 -4.66 -23.62 -2.69
CA LYS A 16 -5.29 -24.87 -3.16
C LYS A 16 -6.75 -24.98 -2.71
N LEU A 17 -7.04 -24.56 -1.49
CA LEU A 17 -8.40 -24.53 -0.93
C LEU A 17 -9.28 -23.48 -1.62
N MET A 18 -8.72 -22.31 -1.91
CA MET A 18 -9.42 -21.23 -2.60
C MET A 18 -9.62 -21.51 -4.09
N ASN A 19 -8.69 -22.24 -4.73
CA ASN A 19 -8.90 -22.75 -6.09
C ASN A 19 -9.90 -23.92 -6.16
N ALA A 20 -10.18 -24.58 -5.03
CA ALA A 20 -11.24 -25.59 -4.94
C ALA A 20 -12.64 -24.95 -4.76
N LEU A 21 -12.70 -23.66 -4.42
CA LEU A 21 -13.93 -22.88 -4.35
C LEU A 21 -14.24 -22.29 -5.74
N PRO A 22 -15.52 -22.02 -6.07
CA PRO A 22 -15.94 -21.50 -7.37
C PRO A 22 -15.63 -20.00 -7.52
N PHE A 23 -14.45 -19.56 -7.11
CA PHE A 23 -13.97 -18.18 -7.25
C PHE A 23 -13.03 -18.06 -8.42
N THR A 24 -13.16 -16.96 -9.16
CA THR A 24 -12.22 -16.64 -10.24
C THR A 24 -10.93 -16.08 -9.68
N ARG A 25 -9.81 -16.32 -10.37
CA ARG A 25 -8.49 -15.79 -10.01
C ARG A 25 -8.49 -14.26 -9.86
N LYS A 26 -9.32 -13.56 -10.64
CA LYS A 26 -9.52 -12.10 -10.55
C LYS A 26 -10.15 -11.67 -9.23
N GLU A 27 -11.17 -12.40 -8.77
CA GLU A 27 -11.86 -12.11 -7.51
C GLU A 27 -10.91 -12.27 -6.31
N LEU A 28 -10.05 -13.29 -6.36
CA LEU A 28 -9.08 -13.56 -5.29
C LEU A 28 -8.05 -12.43 -5.15
N VAL A 29 -7.49 -11.96 -6.27
CA VAL A 29 -6.60 -10.79 -6.27
C VAL A 29 -7.34 -9.54 -5.81
N SER A 30 -8.54 -9.30 -6.34
CA SER A 30 -9.37 -8.14 -6.03
C SER A 30 -9.74 -8.05 -4.55
N ALA A 31 -10.07 -9.19 -3.93
CA ALA A 31 -10.38 -9.26 -2.51
C ALA A 31 -9.20 -8.81 -1.63
N LYS A 32 -7.95 -9.08 -2.05
CA LYS A 32 -6.76 -8.62 -1.31
C LYS A 32 -6.55 -7.11 -1.42
N PHE A 33 -6.78 -6.52 -2.60
CA PHE A 33 -6.72 -5.07 -2.76
C PHE A 33 -7.84 -4.38 -1.94
N ILE A 34 -9.09 -4.83 -2.07
CA ILE A 34 -10.21 -4.31 -1.28
C ILE A 34 -9.96 -4.48 0.22
N GLY A 35 -9.40 -5.62 0.63
CA GLY A 35 -9.04 -5.90 2.02
C GLY A 35 -8.08 -4.88 2.62
N ILE A 36 -7.12 -4.34 1.86
CA ILE A 36 -6.24 -3.27 2.34
C ILE A 36 -7.05 -2.01 2.66
N ILE A 37 -7.93 -1.59 1.75
CA ILE A 37 -8.75 -0.38 1.94
C ILE A 37 -9.67 -0.53 3.16
N VAL A 38 -10.36 -1.67 3.25
CA VAL A 38 -11.26 -1.97 4.37
C VAL A 38 -10.49 -2.00 5.69
N PHE A 39 -9.36 -2.70 5.74
CA PHE A 39 -8.58 -2.80 6.97
C PHE A 39 -8.00 -1.44 7.38
N THR A 40 -7.45 -0.67 6.44
CA THR A 40 -6.94 0.68 6.71
C THR A 40 -8.04 1.58 7.25
N SER A 41 -9.22 1.58 6.62
CA SER A 41 -10.36 2.38 7.10
C SER A 41 -10.83 1.95 8.50
N ALA A 42 -10.90 0.64 8.78
CA ALA A 42 -11.24 0.14 10.11
C ALA A 42 -10.19 0.54 11.16
N THR A 43 -8.90 0.45 10.84
CA THR A 43 -7.84 0.87 11.78
C THR A 43 -7.88 2.36 12.08
N MET A 44 -8.25 3.19 11.11
CA MET A 44 -8.44 4.63 11.34
C MET A 44 -9.59 4.91 12.29
N ILE A 45 -10.73 4.23 12.11
CA ILE A 45 -11.90 4.39 12.99
C ILE A 45 -11.50 4.01 14.42
N VAL A 46 -10.83 2.88 14.60
CA VAL A 46 -10.33 2.45 15.92
C VAL A 46 -9.37 3.49 16.50
N PHE A 47 -8.45 4.02 15.69
CA PHE A 47 -7.51 5.05 16.14
C PHE A 47 -8.22 6.34 16.59
N MET A 48 -9.24 6.79 15.86
CA MET A 48 -10.07 7.94 16.24
C MET A 48 -10.82 7.71 17.56
N ILE A 49 -11.36 6.51 17.76
CA ILE A 49 -12.08 6.16 19.00
C ILE A 49 -11.10 6.17 20.19
N VAL A 50 -9.96 5.49 20.05
CA VAL A 50 -8.94 5.41 21.10
C VAL A 50 -8.39 6.80 21.44
N SER A 51 -8.07 7.60 20.43
CA SER A 51 -7.58 8.97 20.65
C SER A 51 -8.62 9.86 21.32
N SER A 52 -9.91 9.67 21.01
CA SER A 52 -11.00 10.42 21.64
C SER A 52 -11.17 10.04 23.12
N ILE A 53 -11.04 8.76 23.46
CA ILE A 53 -11.10 8.27 24.85
C ILE A 53 -9.93 8.83 25.66
N LEU A 54 -8.71 8.77 25.12
CA LEU A 54 -7.49 9.22 25.82
C LEU A 54 -7.46 10.74 26.06
N ASN A 55 -7.99 11.53 25.12
CA ASN A 55 -8.01 12.99 25.21
C ASN A 55 -9.28 13.55 25.87
N GLY A 56 -10.20 12.69 26.33
CA GLY A 56 -11.40 13.12 27.07
C GLY A 56 -12.45 13.86 26.22
N GLY A 57 -12.46 13.67 24.90
CA GLY A 57 -13.37 14.34 23.97
C GLY A 57 -13.22 13.83 22.55
N ILE A 58 -14.17 14.15 21.67
CA ILE A 58 -14.11 13.70 20.26
C ILE A 58 -12.93 14.40 19.57
N VAL A 59 -11.88 13.62 19.28
CA VAL A 59 -10.74 14.09 18.50
C VAL A 59 -11.01 13.75 17.04
N LEU A 60 -11.45 14.75 16.29
CA LEU A 60 -11.50 14.65 14.83
C LEU A 60 -10.06 14.70 14.30
N LEU A 61 -9.60 13.61 13.71
CA LEU A 61 -8.36 13.63 12.94
C LEU A 61 -8.52 14.63 11.79
N ALA A 62 -7.53 15.49 11.61
CA ALA A 62 -7.52 16.40 10.46
C ALA A 62 -7.59 15.56 9.17
N TRP A 63 -8.42 16.00 8.22
CA TRP A 63 -8.65 15.29 6.96
C TRP A 63 -7.35 14.92 6.23
N GLN A 64 -6.32 15.77 6.35
CA GLN A 64 -4.99 15.52 5.79
C GLN A 64 -4.39 14.19 6.28
N TRP A 65 -4.47 13.89 7.58
CA TRP A 65 -3.89 12.66 8.14
C TRP A 65 -4.62 11.41 7.65
N ILE A 66 -5.93 11.52 7.46
CA ILE A 66 -6.76 10.44 6.91
C ILE A 66 -6.34 10.18 5.45
N VAL A 67 -6.33 11.22 4.63
CA VAL A 67 -5.93 11.15 3.22
C VAL A 67 -4.51 10.60 3.08
N PHE A 68 -3.58 11.09 3.90
CA PHE A 68 -2.18 10.68 3.86
C PHE A 68 -1.99 9.19 4.20
N SER A 69 -2.64 8.71 5.26
CA SER A 69 -2.50 7.31 5.67
C SER A 69 -3.20 6.35 4.71
N LEU A 70 -4.33 6.74 4.09
CA LEU A 70 -4.93 5.97 2.99
C LEU A 70 -4.01 5.94 1.76
N ALA A 71 -3.45 7.08 1.36
CA ALA A 71 -2.55 7.18 0.22
C ALA A 71 -1.28 6.34 0.41
N LEU A 72 -0.71 6.33 1.62
CA LEU A 72 0.41 5.45 1.98
C LEU A 72 0.02 3.98 1.94
N ALA A 73 -1.11 3.60 2.56
CA ALA A 73 -1.55 2.20 2.56
C ALA A 73 -1.78 1.66 1.14
N MET A 74 -2.38 2.49 0.26
CA MET A 74 -2.52 2.17 -1.17
C MET A 74 -1.16 2.03 -1.83
N PHE A 75 -0.24 2.98 -1.65
CA PHE A 75 1.08 2.95 -2.27
C PHE A 75 1.87 1.70 -1.86
N TYR A 76 1.88 1.36 -0.57
CA TYR A 76 2.48 0.13 -0.07
C TYR A 76 1.76 -1.11 -0.64
N GLY A 77 0.44 -1.16 -0.61
CA GLY A 77 -0.31 -2.28 -1.21
C GLY A 77 0.02 -2.51 -2.69
N ALA A 78 0.18 -1.41 -3.45
CA ALA A 78 0.53 -1.44 -4.86
C ALA A 78 1.92 -2.04 -5.11
N LEU A 79 2.89 -1.83 -4.22
CA LEU A 79 4.22 -2.43 -4.39
C LEU A 79 4.24 -3.89 -3.90
N TYR A 80 3.59 -4.17 -2.78
CA TYR A 80 3.75 -5.44 -2.09
C TYR A 80 2.98 -6.58 -2.76
N ILE A 81 1.73 -6.36 -3.14
CA ILE A 81 0.87 -7.42 -3.70
C ILE A 81 1.46 -8.07 -4.97
N PRO A 82 1.88 -7.32 -6.02
CA PRO A 82 2.44 -7.94 -7.21
C PRO A 82 3.75 -8.70 -6.94
N LEU A 83 4.59 -8.21 -6.02
CA LEU A 83 5.82 -8.90 -5.62
C LEU A 83 5.51 -10.24 -4.93
N ILE A 84 4.52 -10.27 -4.03
CA ILE A 84 4.09 -11.49 -3.34
C ILE A 84 3.57 -12.52 -4.35
N TYR A 85 2.77 -12.09 -5.34
CA TYR A 85 2.27 -13.01 -6.36
C TYR A 85 3.37 -13.51 -7.30
N LYS A 86 4.40 -12.71 -7.59
CA LYS A 86 5.50 -13.11 -8.47
C LYS A 86 6.46 -14.07 -7.77
N LEU A 87 6.90 -13.77 -6.55
CA LEU A 87 7.94 -14.50 -5.83
C LEU A 87 7.35 -15.58 -4.91
N ALA A 88 7.80 -16.83 -5.04
CA ALA A 88 7.46 -17.88 -4.08
C ALA A 88 7.96 -17.50 -2.68
N ASN A 89 7.13 -17.75 -1.68
CA ASN A 89 7.07 -17.04 -0.40
C ASN A 89 8.32 -17.16 0.51
N GLN A 90 9.25 -18.07 0.20
CA GLN A 90 10.34 -18.47 1.11
C GLN A 90 11.33 -17.33 1.45
N ASN A 91 11.42 -16.28 0.63
CA ASN A 91 12.36 -15.17 0.83
C ASN A 91 11.70 -13.79 0.97
N LEU A 92 10.37 -13.69 1.17
CA LEU A 92 9.70 -12.39 1.15
C LEU A 92 10.20 -11.43 2.22
N ILE A 93 10.42 -11.90 3.45
CA ILE A 93 10.89 -11.06 4.55
C ILE A 93 12.25 -10.43 4.22
N SER A 94 13.18 -11.24 3.70
CA SER A 94 14.51 -10.78 3.30
C SER A 94 14.46 -9.80 2.13
N ILE A 95 13.58 -10.03 1.17
CA ILE A 95 13.38 -9.12 0.02
C ILE A 95 12.76 -7.79 0.49
N PHE A 96 11.79 -7.82 1.40
CA PHE A 96 11.21 -6.60 1.94
C PHE A 96 12.20 -5.80 2.78
N LEU A 97 13.03 -6.47 3.58
CA LEU A 97 14.13 -5.82 4.29
C LEU A 97 15.11 -5.18 3.32
N PHE A 98 15.47 -5.89 2.24
CA PHE A 98 16.35 -5.36 1.21
C PHE A 98 15.75 -4.13 0.53
N ILE A 99 14.49 -4.20 0.09
CA ILE A 99 13.78 -3.05 -0.52
C ILE A 99 13.75 -1.88 0.45
N TYR A 100 13.39 -2.12 1.72
CA TYR A 100 13.33 -1.08 2.74
C TYR A 100 14.68 -0.37 2.91
N VAL A 101 15.77 -1.12 3.08
CA VAL A 101 17.12 -0.58 3.24
C VAL A 101 17.54 0.20 1.99
N VAL A 102 17.31 -0.36 0.80
CA VAL A 102 17.63 0.29 -0.47
C VAL A 102 16.86 1.60 -0.61
N THR A 103 15.55 1.61 -0.31
CA THR A 103 14.75 2.84 -0.37
C THR A 103 15.20 3.88 0.66
N ALA A 104 15.57 3.46 1.88
CA ALA A 104 16.03 4.38 2.92
C ALA A 104 17.34 5.10 2.53
N ILE A 105 18.22 4.42 1.80
CA ILE A 105 19.49 4.99 1.34
C ILE A 105 19.29 5.81 0.06
N LEU A 106 18.50 5.32 -0.89
CA LEU A 106 18.34 5.97 -2.20
C LEU A 106 17.45 7.21 -2.16
N ILE A 107 16.40 7.23 -1.33
CA ILE A 107 15.45 8.35 -1.31
C ILE A 107 16.14 9.70 -1.03
N PRO A 108 16.98 9.84 0.01
CA PRO A 108 17.73 11.09 0.25
C PRO A 108 18.57 11.51 -0.95
N SER A 109 19.35 10.59 -1.53
CA SER A 109 20.21 10.90 -2.69
C SER A 109 19.40 11.31 -3.92
N ILE A 110 18.24 10.70 -4.15
CA ILE A 110 17.33 11.09 -5.23
C ILE A 110 16.78 12.49 -4.98
N LEU A 111 16.39 12.81 -3.74
CA LEU A 111 15.90 14.14 -3.39
C LEU A 111 16.98 15.21 -3.56
N ASP A 112 18.21 14.94 -3.14
CA ASP A 112 19.34 15.84 -3.33
C ASP A 112 19.62 16.07 -4.81
N TYR A 113 19.61 15.01 -5.63
CA TYR A 113 19.77 15.11 -7.09
C TYR A 113 18.64 15.92 -7.74
N ILE A 114 17.39 15.70 -7.34
CA ILE A 114 16.26 16.48 -7.85
C ILE A 114 16.41 17.96 -7.43
N ASN A 115 16.90 18.24 -6.23
CA ASN A 115 17.12 19.59 -5.76
C ASN A 115 18.23 20.30 -6.56
N GLU A 116 19.30 19.59 -6.90
CA GLU A 116 20.43 20.13 -7.65
C GLU A 116 20.07 20.43 -9.12
N TYR A 117 19.41 19.48 -9.81
CA TYR A 117 19.16 19.57 -11.24
C TYR A 117 17.77 20.12 -11.60
N PHE A 118 16.79 19.99 -10.70
CA PHE A 118 15.41 20.38 -10.91
C PHE A 118 14.80 21.10 -9.70
N PRO A 119 15.42 22.18 -9.19
CA PRO A 119 14.96 22.87 -7.98
C PRO A 119 13.52 23.39 -8.12
N ASN A 120 13.12 23.74 -9.34
CA ASN A 120 11.77 24.22 -9.65
C ASN A 120 10.68 23.18 -9.32
N ILE A 121 10.99 21.88 -9.36
CA ILE A 121 10.03 20.83 -8.99
C ILE A 121 9.77 20.87 -7.49
N ILE A 122 10.83 20.95 -6.68
CA ILE A 122 10.70 21.01 -5.22
C ILE A 122 10.00 22.30 -4.79
N LEU A 123 10.39 23.44 -5.40
CA LEU A 123 9.75 24.73 -5.15
C LEU A 123 8.26 24.71 -5.54
N PHE A 124 7.90 24.06 -6.66
CA PHE A 124 6.51 23.90 -7.05
C PHE A 124 5.70 23.17 -5.98
N PHE A 125 6.20 22.06 -5.44
CA PHE A 125 5.52 21.35 -4.35
C PHE A 125 5.49 22.14 -3.04
N TYR A 126 6.53 22.93 -2.74
CA TYR A 126 6.59 23.77 -1.55
C TYR A 126 5.58 24.93 -1.58
N HIS A 127 5.28 25.46 -2.76
CA HIS A 127 4.31 26.55 -2.93
C HIS A 127 2.85 26.08 -3.02
N LEU A 128 2.61 24.77 -3.15
CA LEU A 128 1.25 24.25 -3.15
C LEU A 128 0.66 24.30 -1.74
N PRO A 129 -0.60 24.77 -1.57
CA PRO A 129 -1.28 24.69 -0.29
C PRO A 129 -1.47 23.22 0.11
N ASP A 130 -1.33 22.94 1.40
CA ASP A 130 -1.35 21.58 1.97
C ASP A 130 -2.49 20.73 1.42
N SER A 131 -3.71 21.28 1.35
CA SER A 131 -4.89 20.57 0.86
C SER A 131 -4.77 20.09 -0.59
N GLN A 132 -4.13 20.88 -1.46
CA GLN A 132 -3.88 20.50 -2.86
C GLN A 132 -2.79 19.43 -2.94
N LEU A 133 -1.74 19.54 -2.12
CA LEU A 133 -0.66 18.56 -2.06
C LEU A 133 -1.20 17.18 -1.65
N TYR A 134 -1.98 17.09 -0.56
CA TYR A 134 -2.57 15.82 -0.13
C TYR A 134 -3.54 15.22 -1.16
N SER A 135 -4.30 16.07 -1.86
CA SER A 135 -5.21 15.62 -2.91
C SER A 135 -4.45 15.05 -4.12
N LEU A 136 -3.35 15.71 -4.52
CA LEU A 136 -2.49 15.25 -5.60
C LEU A 136 -1.79 13.94 -5.23
N LEU A 137 -1.30 13.83 -3.98
CA LEU A 137 -0.73 12.59 -3.45
C LEU A 137 -1.73 11.43 -3.53
N LEU A 138 -2.96 11.65 -3.07
CA LEU A 138 -4.01 10.63 -3.14
C LEU A 138 -4.30 10.22 -4.58
N LEU A 139 -4.39 11.18 -5.51
CA LEU A 139 -4.66 10.91 -6.91
C LEU A 139 -3.55 10.04 -7.53
N ILE A 140 -2.28 10.38 -7.30
CA ILE A 140 -1.14 9.58 -7.75
C ILE A 140 -1.19 8.18 -7.14
N SER A 141 -1.43 8.06 -5.83
CA SER A 141 -1.52 6.77 -5.16
C SER A 141 -2.64 5.90 -5.73
N VAL A 142 -3.82 6.46 -6.03
CA VAL A 142 -4.94 5.72 -6.64
C VAL A 142 -4.58 5.22 -8.04
N ILE A 143 -3.96 6.06 -8.88
CA ILE A 143 -3.53 5.63 -10.22
C ILE A 143 -2.51 4.48 -10.12
N PHE A 144 -1.50 4.64 -9.27
CA PHE A 144 -0.49 3.60 -9.05
C PHE A 144 -1.11 2.29 -8.54
N TYR A 145 -2.08 2.40 -7.64
CA TYR A 145 -2.80 1.27 -7.08
C TYR A 145 -3.61 0.50 -8.13
N LEU A 146 -4.33 1.22 -9.00
CA LEU A 146 -5.10 0.60 -10.09
C LEU A 146 -4.19 -0.07 -11.13
N LEU A 147 -3.06 0.56 -11.47
CA LEU A 147 -2.07 -0.04 -12.37
C LEU A 147 -1.48 -1.31 -11.77
N SER A 148 -1.08 -1.26 -10.49
CA SER A 148 -0.57 -2.43 -9.78
C SER A 148 -1.59 -3.56 -9.69
N TRP A 149 -2.86 -3.23 -9.45
CA TRP A 149 -3.92 -4.22 -9.40
C TRP A 149 -4.05 -4.95 -10.74
N ARG A 150 -4.08 -4.22 -11.86
CA ARG A 150 -4.11 -4.83 -13.20
C ARG A 150 -2.89 -5.70 -13.48
N LEU A 151 -1.69 -5.25 -13.10
CA LEU A 151 -0.46 -6.03 -13.23
C LEU A 151 -0.52 -7.32 -12.40
N SER A 152 -1.03 -7.24 -11.17
CA SER A 152 -1.15 -8.38 -10.27
C SER A 152 -2.10 -9.44 -10.80
N ILE A 153 -3.23 -9.03 -11.40
CA ILE A 153 -4.17 -9.96 -12.08
C ILE A 153 -3.45 -10.70 -13.20
N LYS A 154 -2.74 -9.97 -14.06
CA LYS A 154 -2.04 -10.56 -15.21
C LYS A 154 -0.97 -11.58 -14.77
N ILE A 155 -0.17 -11.24 -13.76
CA ILE A 155 0.87 -12.13 -13.20
C ILE A 155 0.25 -13.41 -12.61
N TYR A 156 -0.91 -13.30 -11.95
CA TYR A 156 -1.57 -14.44 -11.32
C TYR A 156 -2.34 -15.34 -12.29
N GLU A 157 -2.82 -14.78 -13.41
CA GLU A 157 -3.42 -15.55 -14.51
C GLU A 157 -2.37 -16.30 -15.33
N GLU A 158 -1.20 -15.71 -15.59
CA GLU A 158 -0.09 -16.34 -16.33
C GLU A 158 0.63 -17.43 -15.52
N LYS A 159 0.48 -17.46 -14.19
CA LYS A 159 0.94 -18.58 -13.36
C LYS A 159 0.03 -19.79 -13.56
N GLU A 160 0.30 -20.59 -14.58
CA GLU A 160 -0.21 -21.96 -14.69
C GLU A 160 0.25 -22.74 -13.44
N LEU A 161 -0.72 -23.14 -12.61
CA LEU A 161 -0.57 -24.11 -11.53
C LEU A 161 -1.42 -25.31 -11.91
#